data_AF-A0A2N1SPP7-F1
#
_entry.id   AF-A0A2N1SPP7-F1
#
_cell.length_a   1.000
_cell.length_b   1.000
_cell.length_c   1.000
_cell.angle_alpha   90.00
_cell.angle_beta   90.00
_cell.angle_gamma   90.00
#
_symmetry.space_group_name_H-M   'P 1'
#
loop_
_entity.id
_entity.type
_entity.pdbx_description
1 polymer ?
#
loop_
_entity_poly.entity_id
_entity_poly.type
_entity_poly.pdbx_seq_one_letter_code
_entity_poly.pdbx_strand_id
1 'polypeptide(L)'
;MSTPIDAKGKACPIPFMLAKAQIDAGATDFIVEVDNKAAVENLKRLAKSQAFSASVEVRDSTFRVAFLRSGEKQKSDNPAPQPVSNGQTTANYIVFIGDDTMGTGTHELGRNLVRMFLYTLDQGENLPSSVLLMNNGVKLAVDDEQCIGTFKSLQQKGVDVMVCGTCLNYYHIFDKLQTGTVGNMYEITQRFLAAGKVITV
;
A
#
# COMPACT_ATOMS: atom_id res chain seq x y z
N MET A 1 21.46 -22.64 1.52
CA MET A 1 20.33 -22.19 2.37
C MET A 1 20.31 -20.69 2.32
N SER A 2 19.20 -20.10 1.87
CA SER A 2 19.07 -18.66 1.67
C SER A 2 19.10 -17.91 3.00
N THR A 3 19.77 -16.76 3.03
CA THR A 3 19.78 -15.85 4.19
C THR A 3 18.34 -15.46 4.55
N PRO A 4 17.92 -15.58 5.83
CA PRO A 4 16.58 -15.16 6.24
C PRO A 4 16.33 -13.67 6.00
N ILE A 5 15.11 -13.33 5.60
CA ILE A 5 14.66 -11.95 5.44
C ILE A 5 14.31 -11.40 6.82
N ASP A 6 15.11 -10.45 7.29
CA ASP A 6 14.87 -9.80 8.58
C ASP A 6 13.74 -8.76 8.47
N ALA A 7 12.59 -9.05 9.09
CA ALA A 7 11.46 -8.15 9.22
C ALA A 7 11.11 -7.87 10.70
N LYS A 8 12.05 -8.08 11.63
CA LYS A 8 11.86 -7.77 13.06
C LYS A 8 11.76 -6.25 13.26
N GLY A 9 10.96 -5.83 14.23
CA GLY A 9 10.67 -4.43 14.53
C GLY A 9 9.82 -3.71 13.45
N LYS A 10 9.38 -4.41 12.40
CA LYS A 10 8.59 -3.82 11.32
C LYS A 10 7.10 -4.07 11.54
N ALA A 11 6.33 -2.99 11.59
CA ALA A 11 4.88 -3.07 11.65
C ALA A 11 4.30 -3.59 10.32
N CYS A 12 3.08 -4.16 10.37
CA CYS A 12 2.26 -4.41 9.19
C CYS A 12 2.15 -3.11 8.37
N PRO A 13 2.20 -3.12 7.02
CA PRO A 13 2.22 -4.27 6.11
C PRO A 13 3.62 -4.75 5.74
N ILE A 14 4.70 -4.21 6.33
CA ILE A 14 6.07 -4.40 5.82
C ILE A 14 6.47 -5.88 5.75
N PRO A 15 6.33 -6.73 6.81
CA PRO A 15 6.67 -8.15 6.70
C PRO A 15 5.89 -8.88 5.59
N PHE A 16 4.62 -8.54 5.41
CA PHE A 16 3.77 -9.12 4.37
C PHE A 16 4.28 -8.75 2.98
N MET A 17 4.65 -7.48 2.77
CA MET A 17 5.16 -7.01 1.47
C MET A 17 6.52 -7.62 1.13
N LEU A 18 7.43 -7.75 2.10
CA LEU A 18 8.72 -8.40 1.88
C LEU A 18 8.56 -9.87 1.45
N ALA A 19 7.66 -10.60 2.10
CA ALA A 19 7.34 -11.97 1.72
C ALA A 19 6.69 -12.05 0.33
N LYS A 20 5.72 -11.17 0.04
CA LYS A 20 5.05 -11.11 -1.27
C LYS A 20 6.04 -10.80 -2.39
N ALA A 21 6.99 -9.90 -2.17
CA ALA A 21 8.01 -9.58 -3.17
C ALA A 21 8.87 -10.80 -3.55
N GLN A 22 9.17 -11.72 -2.61
CA GLN A 22 9.88 -12.96 -2.96
C GLN A 22 9.02 -13.90 -3.80
N ILE A 23 7.74 -14.00 -3.48
CA ILE A 23 6.77 -14.81 -4.24
C ILE A 23 6.67 -14.28 -5.67
N ASP A 24 6.52 -12.96 -5.82
CA ASP A 24 6.40 -12.28 -7.11
C ASP A 24 7.71 -12.36 -7.92
N ALA A 25 8.87 -12.36 -7.25
CA ALA A 25 10.18 -12.61 -7.87
C ALA A 25 10.42 -14.09 -8.25
N GLY A 26 9.45 -14.98 -8.03
CA GLY A 26 9.51 -16.37 -8.45
C GLY A 26 10.22 -17.31 -7.49
N ALA A 27 10.48 -16.91 -6.24
CA ALA A 27 11.09 -17.80 -5.25
C ALA A 27 10.25 -19.08 -5.05
N THR A 28 10.92 -20.19 -4.77
CA THR A 28 10.29 -21.48 -4.46
C THR A 28 10.32 -21.79 -2.96
N ASP A 29 11.29 -21.24 -2.25
CA ASP A 29 11.47 -21.34 -0.82
C ASP A 29 12.20 -20.10 -0.29
N PHE A 30 11.82 -19.66 0.90
CA PHE A 30 12.47 -18.56 1.61
C PHE A 30 12.03 -18.53 3.08
N ILE A 31 12.74 -17.76 3.91
CA ILE A 31 12.44 -17.61 5.34
C ILE A 31 12.28 -16.13 5.66
N VAL A 32 11.25 -15.79 6.43
CA VAL A 32 11.02 -14.44 6.98
C VAL A 32 11.08 -14.50 8.50
N GLU A 33 11.91 -13.65 9.11
CA GLU A 33 11.99 -13.49 10.57
C GLU A 33 11.11 -12.32 11.02
N VAL A 34 10.23 -12.58 11.99
CA VAL A 34 9.35 -11.57 12.61
C VAL A 34 9.36 -11.71 14.12
N ASP A 35 8.87 -10.71 14.85
CA ASP A 35 8.92 -10.64 16.32
C ASP A 35 7.54 -10.60 16.99
N ASN A 36 6.46 -10.73 16.22
CA ASN A 36 5.11 -10.66 16.74
C ASN A 36 4.15 -11.66 16.08
N LYS A 37 3.16 -12.12 16.86
CA LYS A 37 2.19 -13.14 16.45
C LYS A 37 1.31 -12.70 15.27
N ALA A 38 0.97 -11.41 15.20
CA ALA A 38 0.13 -10.87 14.12
C ALA A 38 0.83 -10.99 12.76
N ALA A 39 2.14 -10.71 12.71
CA ALA A 39 2.94 -10.91 11.51
C ALA A 39 3.00 -12.39 11.10
N VAL A 40 3.17 -13.32 12.05
CA VAL A 40 3.14 -14.77 11.78
C VAL A 40 1.83 -15.19 11.13
N GLU A 41 0.69 -14.78 11.69
CA GLU A 41 -0.63 -15.17 11.14
C GLU A 41 -0.88 -14.53 9.76
N ASN A 42 -0.44 -13.30 9.54
CA ASN A 42 -0.50 -12.66 8.22
C ASN A 42 0.36 -13.38 7.18
N LEU A 43 1.57 -13.80 7.54
CA LEU A 43 2.46 -14.55 6.65
C LEU A 43 1.91 -15.95 6.32
N LYS A 44 1.33 -16.67 7.29
CA LYS A 44 0.62 -17.93 7.03
C LYS A 44 -0.54 -17.74 6.04
N ARG A 45 -1.33 -16.68 6.22
CA ARG A 45 -2.45 -16.37 5.32
C ARG A 45 -1.96 -16.02 3.91
N LEU A 46 -0.87 -15.26 3.79
CA LEU A 46 -0.23 -14.98 2.50
C LEU A 46 0.21 -16.27 1.81
N ALA A 47 0.92 -17.16 2.52
CA ALA A 47 1.38 -18.43 1.97
C ALA A 47 0.22 -19.25 1.37
N LYS A 48 -0.85 -19.41 2.16
CA LYS A 48 -2.07 -20.12 1.73
C LYS A 48 -2.71 -19.49 0.48
N SER A 49 -2.70 -18.17 0.37
CA SER A 49 -3.26 -17.45 -0.79
C SER A 49 -2.42 -17.56 -2.07
N GLN A 50 -1.14 -17.93 -1.97
CA GLN A 50 -0.17 -17.91 -3.08
C GLN A 50 0.42 -19.29 -3.41
N ALA A 51 -0.29 -20.39 -3.07
CA ALA A 51 0.16 -21.77 -3.28
C ALA A 51 1.45 -22.18 -2.53
N PHE A 52 1.77 -21.51 -1.42
CA PHE A 52 2.84 -21.90 -0.50
C PHE A 52 2.29 -22.60 0.74
N SER A 53 3.10 -23.50 1.29
CA SER A 53 2.99 -23.92 2.68
C SER A 53 3.86 -23.00 3.56
N ALA A 54 3.45 -22.80 4.81
CA ALA A 54 4.21 -22.05 5.80
C ALA A 54 4.41 -22.89 7.07
N SER A 55 5.66 -23.03 7.51
CA SER A 55 6.00 -23.60 8.82
C SER A 55 6.60 -22.52 9.71
N VAL A 56 6.40 -22.64 11.02
CA VAL A 56 6.87 -21.65 12.00
C VAL A 56 7.78 -22.32 13.01
N GLU A 57 9.00 -21.80 13.12
CA GLU A 57 9.94 -22.12 14.18
C GLU A 57 9.98 -20.95 15.17
N VAL A 58 9.69 -21.23 16.44
CA VAL A 58 9.74 -20.23 17.52
C VAL A 58 11.15 -20.19 18.09
N ARG A 59 11.73 -18.99 18.22
CA ARG A 59 13.06 -18.77 18.81
C ARG A 59 13.02 -17.60 19.77
N ASP A 60 13.08 -17.89 21.07
CA ASP A 60 13.00 -16.90 22.16
C ASP A 60 11.85 -15.89 21.96
N SER A 61 12.16 -14.67 21.51
CA SER A 61 11.20 -13.58 21.23
C SER A 61 10.88 -13.40 19.74
N THR A 62 11.36 -14.28 18.87
CA THR A 62 11.26 -14.18 17.41
C THR A 62 10.66 -15.44 16.79
N PHE A 63 10.16 -15.30 15.57
CA PHE A 63 9.52 -16.35 14.80
C PHE A 63 10.16 -16.42 13.41
N ARG A 64 10.60 -17.61 13.03
CA ARG A 64 11.02 -17.93 11.66
C ARG A 64 9.86 -18.55 10.92
N VAL A 65 9.35 -17.85 9.91
CA VAL A 65 8.29 -18.37 9.03
C VAL A 65 8.94 -18.83 7.72
N ALA A 66 9.04 -20.14 7.53
CA ALA A 66 9.57 -20.73 6.32
C ALA A 66 8.45 -20.97 5.31
N PHE A 67 8.63 -20.44 4.11
CA PHE A 67 7.75 -20.62 2.96
C PHE A 67 8.34 -21.72 2.07
N LEU A 68 7.50 -22.66 1.65
CA LEU A 68 7.85 -23.66 0.64
C LEU A 68 6.70 -23.79 -0.35
N ARG A 69 6.97 -23.58 -1.64
CA ARG A 69 6.00 -23.71 -2.72
C ARG A 69 5.46 -25.15 -2.69
N SER A 70 4.15 -25.28 -2.53
CA SER A 70 3.52 -26.60 -2.58
C SER A 70 3.72 -27.14 -4.00
N GLY A 71 4.32 -28.33 -4.13
CA GLY A 71 4.71 -28.91 -5.43
C GLY A 71 3.60 -28.83 -6.48
N GLU A 72 4.00 -28.66 -7.74
CA GLU A 72 3.12 -28.48 -8.88
C GLU A 72 2.02 -29.55 -8.93
N LYS A 73 0.78 -29.19 -8.60
CA LYS A 73 -0.33 -29.75 -9.34
C LYS A 73 -0.27 -29.11 -10.72
N GLN A 74 0.02 -29.93 -11.72
CA GLN A 74 -0.03 -29.57 -13.13
C GLN A 74 -1.26 -28.70 -13.41
N LYS A 75 -1.05 -27.68 -14.25
CA LYS A 75 -2.10 -26.86 -14.87
C LYS A 75 -3.27 -27.75 -15.27
N SER A 76 -4.40 -27.60 -14.59
CA SER A 76 -5.68 -27.92 -15.22
C SER A 76 -5.96 -26.75 -16.16
N ASP A 77 -5.98 -27.03 -17.46
CA ASP A 77 -6.55 -26.15 -18.48
C ASP A 77 -8.04 -25.93 -18.16
N ASN A 78 -8.31 -24.93 -17.32
CA ASN A 78 -9.53 -24.16 -17.42
C ASN A 78 -9.12 -22.83 -18.04
N PRO A 79 -9.79 -22.35 -19.11
CA PRO A 79 -9.53 -21.01 -19.59
C PRO A 79 -9.90 -20.06 -18.45
N ALA A 80 -8.88 -19.47 -17.82
CA ALA A 80 -9.07 -18.23 -17.10
C ALA A 80 -9.77 -17.26 -18.07
N PRO A 81 -10.77 -16.47 -17.63
CA PRO A 81 -11.33 -15.43 -18.48
C PRO A 81 -10.16 -14.61 -19.00
N GLN A 82 -9.97 -14.63 -20.31
CA GLN A 82 -8.96 -13.85 -21.01
C GLN A 82 -9.07 -12.42 -20.48
N PRO A 83 -7.98 -11.77 -20.01
CA PRO A 83 -8.01 -10.34 -19.88
C PRO A 83 -8.23 -9.81 -21.28
N VAL A 84 -9.43 -9.27 -21.52
CA VAL A 84 -9.73 -8.55 -22.74
C VAL A 84 -8.67 -7.45 -22.88
N SER A 85 -7.76 -7.63 -23.83
CA SER A 85 -6.89 -6.56 -24.27
C SER A 85 -7.78 -5.53 -24.95
N ASN A 86 -8.04 -4.41 -24.29
CA ASN A 86 -8.51 -3.19 -24.94
C ASN A 86 -8.10 -1.97 -24.10
N GLY A 87 -7.12 -1.23 -24.62
CA GLY A 87 -6.74 0.10 -24.17
C GLY A 87 -5.90 0.13 -22.89
N GLN A 88 -5.03 1.13 -22.76
CA GLN A 88 -4.45 1.50 -21.47
C GLN A 88 -5.59 1.66 -20.46
N THR A 89 -5.74 0.69 -19.55
CA THR A 89 -6.66 0.79 -18.41
C THR A 89 -6.09 1.83 -17.47
N THR A 90 -6.35 3.11 -17.74
CA THR A 90 -6.27 4.14 -16.72
C THR A 90 -7.15 3.66 -15.58
N ALA A 91 -6.57 3.43 -14.41
CA ALA A 91 -7.32 2.93 -13.28
C ALA A 91 -8.52 3.84 -13.01
N ASN A 92 -9.72 3.29 -13.11
CA ASN A 92 -10.97 4.04 -13.03
C ASN A 92 -11.38 4.31 -11.58
N TYR A 93 -10.40 4.59 -10.72
CA TYR A 93 -10.67 4.96 -9.34
C TYR A 93 -9.69 5.99 -8.83
N ILE A 94 -10.16 6.76 -7.86
CA ILE A 94 -9.36 7.73 -7.11
C ILE A 94 -9.37 7.36 -5.63
N VAL A 95 -8.36 7.83 -4.92
CA VAL A 95 -8.31 7.82 -3.46
C VAL A 95 -8.52 9.25 -2.97
N PHE A 96 -9.50 9.44 -2.09
CA PHE A 96 -9.75 10.71 -1.42
C PHE A 96 -9.34 10.60 0.04
N ILE A 97 -8.47 11.51 0.48
CA ILE A 97 -7.96 11.58 1.85
C ILE A 97 -8.41 12.91 2.46
N GLY A 98 -9.45 12.81 3.29
CA GLY A 98 -10.09 13.96 3.92
C GLY A 98 -9.53 14.31 5.30
N ASP A 99 -8.74 13.43 5.90
CA ASP A 99 -8.09 13.69 7.19
C ASP A 99 -6.64 13.19 7.18
N ASP A 100 -5.87 13.64 8.16
CA ASP A 100 -4.48 13.26 8.35
C ASP A 100 -4.32 11.95 9.15
N THR A 101 -5.45 11.28 9.37
CA THR A 101 -5.63 9.99 10.03
C THR A 101 -6.65 9.14 9.25
N MET A 102 -6.57 7.81 9.40
CA MET A 102 -7.58 6.88 8.87
C MET A 102 -8.53 6.43 9.99
N GLY A 103 -9.83 6.70 9.82
CA GLY A 103 -10.87 6.42 10.81
C GLY A 103 -10.87 7.39 12.01
N THR A 104 -11.68 7.10 13.03
CA THR A 104 -11.94 8.02 14.16
C THR A 104 -11.33 7.54 15.49
N GLY A 105 -10.26 6.75 15.43
CA GLY A 105 -9.56 6.22 16.61
C GLY A 105 -8.62 7.24 17.25
N THR A 106 -7.62 6.76 18.02
CA THR A 106 -6.56 7.65 18.51
C THR A 106 -5.75 8.21 17.34
N HIS A 107 -5.30 9.47 17.45
CA HIS A 107 -4.58 10.14 16.37
C HIS A 107 -3.32 9.36 15.95
N GLU A 108 -2.55 8.85 16.92
CA GLU A 108 -1.36 8.04 16.66
C GLU A 108 -1.67 6.79 15.83
N LEU A 109 -2.72 6.04 16.19
CA LEU A 109 -3.11 4.85 15.45
C LEU A 109 -3.62 5.20 14.06
N GLY A 110 -4.52 6.18 13.96
CA GLY A 110 -5.07 6.63 12.69
C GLY A 110 -3.99 7.14 11.73
N ARG A 111 -2.98 7.84 12.26
CA ARG A 111 -1.82 8.31 11.48
C ARG A 111 -0.97 7.14 10.99
N ASN A 112 -0.75 6.14 11.82
CA ASN A 112 -0.04 4.92 11.40
C ASN A 112 -0.83 4.14 10.35
N LEU A 113 -2.15 4.06 10.47
CA LEU A 113 -3.00 3.37 9.50
C LEU A 113 -2.98 4.04 8.12
N VAL A 114 -3.05 5.37 8.03
CA VAL A 114 -2.96 6.07 6.73
C VAL A 114 -1.58 5.89 6.07
N ARG A 115 -0.49 5.92 6.85
CA ARG A 115 0.86 5.60 6.36
C ARG A 115 0.95 4.18 5.80
N MET A 116 0.42 3.20 6.53
CA MET A 116 0.38 1.79 6.11
C MET A 116 -0.46 1.57 4.85
N PHE A 117 -1.61 2.24 4.76
CA PHE A 117 -2.48 2.19 3.59
C PHE A 117 -1.79 2.76 2.36
N LEU A 118 -1.24 3.97 2.45
CA LEU A 118 -0.53 4.61 1.34
C LEU A 118 0.66 3.77 0.88
N TYR A 119 1.46 3.25 1.81
CA TYR A 119 2.57 2.37 1.48
C TYR A 119 2.07 1.10 0.77
N THR A 120 1.02 0.45 1.27
CA THR A 120 0.44 -0.75 0.62
C THR A 120 -0.07 -0.43 -0.79
N LEU A 121 -0.71 0.72 -0.96
CA LEU A 121 -1.22 1.20 -2.23
C LEU A 121 -0.08 1.37 -3.24
N ASP A 122 1.01 2.02 -2.85
CA ASP A 122 2.18 2.25 -3.69
C ASP A 122 2.87 0.96 -4.14
N GLN A 123 2.86 -0.07 -3.30
CA GLN A 123 3.44 -1.37 -3.66
C GLN A 123 2.51 -2.25 -4.50
N GLY A 124 1.26 -1.84 -4.73
CA GLY A 124 0.29 -2.56 -5.55
C GLY A 124 0.47 -2.31 -7.04
N GLU A 125 -0.05 -3.22 -7.88
CA GLU A 125 -0.03 -3.08 -9.34
C GLU A 125 -1.19 -2.22 -9.86
N ASN A 126 -2.34 -2.26 -9.19
CA ASN A 126 -3.54 -1.51 -9.57
C ASN A 126 -3.60 -0.16 -8.82
N LEU A 127 -2.82 0.81 -9.29
CA LEU A 127 -2.72 2.16 -8.72
C LEU A 127 -3.93 3.02 -9.08
N PRO A 128 -4.33 4.02 -8.28
CA PRO A 128 -5.41 4.94 -8.65
C PRO A 128 -4.97 5.89 -9.77
N SER A 129 -5.94 6.49 -10.47
CA SER A 129 -5.64 7.61 -11.38
C SER A 129 -5.24 8.87 -10.61
N SER A 130 -5.79 9.07 -9.41
CA SER A 130 -5.42 10.20 -8.54
C SER A 130 -5.54 9.90 -7.05
N VAL A 131 -4.71 10.59 -6.27
CA VAL A 131 -4.87 10.76 -4.81
C VAL A 131 -5.20 12.23 -4.53
N LEU A 132 -6.36 12.49 -3.94
CA LEU A 132 -6.85 13.83 -3.64
C LEU A 132 -6.76 14.09 -2.14
N LEU A 133 -6.05 15.15 -1.75
CA LEU A 133 -5.82 15.55 -0.36
C LEU A 133 -6.60 16.83 -0.05
N MET A 134 -7.50 16.77 0.93
CA MET A 134 -8.29 17.92 1.40
C MET A 134 -8.38 17.96 2.92
N ASN A 135 -8.87 19.08 3.45
CA ASN A 135 -8.94 19.38 4.89
C ASN A 135 -7.61 19.04 5.58
N ASN A 136 -7.63 18.32 6.71
CA ASN A 136 -6.42 17.90 7.41
C ASN A 136 -5.51 17.00 6.57
N GLY A 137 -6.05 16.24 5.60
CA GLY A 137 -5.28 15.33 4.75
C GLY A 137 -4.11 16.01 4.03
N VAL A 138 -4.20 17.32 3.74
CA VAL A 138 -3.09 18.07 3.11
C VAL A 138 -1.81 18.07 3.95
N LYS A 139 -1.90 17.88 5.28
CA LYS A 139 -0.75 17.81 6.18
C LYS A 139 0.15 16.61 5.86
N LEU A 140 -0.41 15.50 5.37
CA LEU A 140 0.37 14.32 4.97
C LEU A 140 1.38 14.62 3.85
N ALA A 141 1.13 15.63 3.01
CA ALA A 141 2.04 16.06 1.94
C ALA A 141 3.01 17.18 2.39
N VAL A 142 2.93 17.59 3.66
CA VAL A 142 3.70 18.70 4.24
C VAL A 142 4.64 18.22 5.34
N ASP A 143 4.15 17.47 6.33
CA ASP A 143 4.86 17.16 7.57
C ASP A 143 5.05 15.67 7.87
N ASP A 144 4.71 14.79 6.93
CA ASP A 144 4.88 13.33 7.09
C ASP A 144 5.88 12.77 6.09
N GLU A 145 7.13 12.58 6.52
CA GLU A 145 8.20 12.10 5.63
C GLU A 145 7.86 10.76 4.95
N GLN A 146 7.16 9.86 5.64
CA GLN A 146 6.78 8.57 5.09
C GLN A 146 5.70 8.70 4.01
N CYS A 147 4.65 9.49 4.26
CA CYS A 147 3.63 9.77 3.25
C CYS A 147 4.23 10.55 2.08
N ILE A 148 5.10 11.55 2.33
CA ILE A 148 5.79 12.32 1.29
C ILE A 148 6.59 11.40 0.36
N GLY A 149 7.39 10.48 0.93
CA GLY A 149 8.13 9.51 0.13
C GLY A 149 7.21 8.63 -0.72
N THR A 150 6.08 8.22 -0.15
CA THR A 150 5.07 7.40 -0.84
C THR A 150 4.39 8.17 -1.98
N PHE A 151 4.00 9.43 -1.77
CA PHE A 151 3.40 10.27 -2.80
C PHE A 151 4.37 10.53 -3.96
N LYS A 152 5.67 10.76 -3.68
CA LYS A 152 6.69 10.88 -4.73
C LYS A 152 6.81 9.60 -5.56
N SER A 153 6.81 8.44 -4.91
CA SER A 153 6.81 7.12 -5.58
C SER A 153 5.58 6.92 -6.46
N LEU A 154 4.39 7.25 -5.95
CA LEU A 154 3.13 7.20 -6.71
C LEU A 154 3.16 8.13 -7.93
N GLN A 155 3.66 9.36 -7.78
CA GLN A 155 3.81 10.30 -8.89
C GLN A 155 4.77 9.77 -9.98
N GLN A 156 5.87 9.13 -9.60
CA GLN A 156 6.79 8.48 -10.54
C GLN A 156 6.12 7.33 -11.31
N LYS A 157 5.12 6.67 -10.71
CA LYS A 157 4.31 5.62 -11.32
C LYS A 157 3.11 6.15 -12.10
N GLY A 158 3.00 7.47 -12.28
CA GLY A 158 1.96 8.11 -13.09
C GLY A 158 0.66 8.42 -12.36
N VAL A 159 0.63 8.30 -11.02
CA VAL A 159 -0.52 8.70 -10.21
C VAL A 159 -0.50 10.21 -9.99
N ASP A 160 -1.60 10.89 -10.27
CA ASP A 160 -1.73 12.31 -9.96
C ASP A 160 -2.01 12.52 -8.46
N VAL A 161 -1.12 13.24 -7.76
CA VAL A 161 -1.31 13.57 -6.35
C VAL A 161 -1.67 15.04 -6.26
N MET A 162 -2.93 15.33 -5.94
CA MET A 162 -3.47 16.69 -5.90
C MET A 162 -3.76 17.14 -4.47
N VAL A 163 -3.33 18.34 -4.13
CA VAL A 163 -3.45 18.92 -2.78
C VAL A 163 -4.29 20.19 -2.83
N CYS A 164 -5.33 20.28 -2.02
CA CYS A 164 -6.23 21.43 -2.01
C CYS A 164 -5.51 22.73 -1.55
N GLY A 165 -5.34 23.69 -2.47
CA GLY A 165 -4.70 24.97 -2.18
C GLY A 165 -5.41 25.80 -1.12
N THR A 166 -6.75 25.78 -1.09
CA THR A 166 -7.54 26.48 -0.06
C THR A 166 -7.23 25.95 1.34
N CYS A 167 -7.08 24.63 1.51
CA CYS A 167 -6.74 24.02 2.79
C CYS A 167 -5.31 24.38 3.22
N LEU A 168 -4.35 24.34 2.29
CA LEU A 168 -2.97 24.76 2.55
C LEU A 168 -2.89 26.22 3.04
N ASN A 169 -3.64 27.11 2.39
CA ASN A 169 -3.74 28.52 2.78
C ASN A 169 -4.40 28.69 4.15
N TYR A 170 -5.51 28.00 4.39
CA TYR A 170 -6.23 28.06 5.66
C TYR A 170 -5.36 27.65 6.86
N TYR A 171 -4.52 26.62 6.71
CA TYR A 171 -3.60 26.19 7.77
C TYR A 171 -2.27 26.97 7.79
N HIS A 172 -2.06 27.94 6.89
CA HIS A 172 -0.81 28.69 6.74
C HIS A 172 0.42 27.79 6.50
N ILE A 173 0.25 26.75 5.67
CA ILE A 173 1.29 25.76 5.33
C ILE A 173 1.54 25.64 3.83
N PHE A 174 1.10 26.61 3.02
CA PHE A 174 1.27 26.61 1.57
C PHE A 174 2.75 26.46 1.15
N ASP A 175 3.63 27.30 1.71
CA ASP A 175 5.07 27.30 1.39
C ASP A 175 5.82 26.09 1.97
N LYS A 176 5.15 25.24 2.76
CA LYS A 176 5.74 24.05 3.37
C LYS A 176 5.44 22.79 2.56
N LEU A 177 4.64 22.86 1.51
CA LEU A 177 4.29 21.71 0.69
C LEU A 177 5.53 21.01 0.12
N GLN A 178 5.69 19.72 0.39
CA GLN A 178 6.87 18.95 0.00
C GLN A 178 6.66 18.10 -1.27
N THR A 179 5.41 17.81 -1.63
CA THR A 179 5.06 16.96 -2.79
C THR A 179 3.61 17.14 -3.22
N GLY A 180 3.29 16.75 -4.46
CA GLY A 180 1.96 16.88 -5.05
C GLY A 180 1.73 18.22 -5.77
N THR A 181 0.68 18.26 -6.57
CA THR A 181 0.27 19.42 -7.36
C THR A 181 -0.82 20.18 -6.61
N VAL A 182 -0.64 21.49 -6.41
CA VAL A 182 -1.68 22.33 -5.81
C VAL A 182 -2.86 22.43 -6.77
N GLY A 183 -4.03 21.99 -6.33
CA GLY A 183 -5.28 22.04 -7.08
C GLY A 183 -6.32 22.95 -6.43
N ASN A 184 -7.45 23.10 -7.12
CA ASN A 184 -8.62 23.84 -6.67
C ASN A 184 -9.88 22.95 -6.71
N MET A 185 -11.01 23.49 -6.22
CA MET A 185 -12.27 22.73 -6.16
C MET A 185 -12.80 22.32 -7.52
N TYR A 186 -12.58 23.11 -8.58
CA TYR A 186 -13.02 22.78 -9.93
C TYR A 186 -12.33 21.50 -10.42
N GLU A 187 -11.00 21.46 -10.33
CA GLU A 187 -10.19 20.30 -10.71
C GLU A 187 -10.47 19.05 -9.87
N ILE A 188 -10.68 19.23 -8.57
CA ILE A 188 -11.05 18.15 -7.64
C ILE A 188 -12.42 17.57 -8.02
N THR A 189 -13.40 18.43 -8.30
CA THR A 189 -14.76 18.02 -8.68
C THR A 189 -14.75 17.27 -10.02
N GLN A 190 -13.96 17.72 -11.00
CA GLN A 190 -13.80 17.00 -12.27
C GLN A 190 -13.24 15.58 -12.06
N ARG A 191 -12.25 15.41 -11.18
CA ARG A 191 -11.69 14.08 -10.85
C ARG A 191 -12.71 13.20 -10.13
N PHE A 192 -13.50 13.74 -9.20
CA PHE A 192 -14.60 13.00 -8.57
C PHE A 192 -15.65 12.53 -9.59
N LEU A 193 -16.07 13.41 -10.51
CA LEU A 193 -17.09 13.09 -11.51
C LEU A 193 -16.59 12.11 -12.58
N ALA A 194 -15.30 12.16 -12.91
CA ALA A 194 -14.68 11.24 -13.87
C ALA A 194 -14.39 9.85 -13.28
N ALA A 195 -14.29 9.72 -11.96
CA ALA A 195 -13.93 8.47 -11.31
C ALA A 195 -15.11 7.48 -11.28
N GLY A 196 -14.89 6.26 -11.77
CA GLY A 196 -15.85 5.16 -11.63
C GLY A 196 -15.94 4.62 -10.20
N LYS A 197 -14.95 4.90 -9.35
CA LYS A 197 -14.94 4.54 -7.93
C LYS A 197 -14.13 5.54 -7.13
N VAL A 198 -14.62 5.88 -5.94
CA VAL A 198 -13.90 6.69 -4.95
C VAL A 198 -13.63 5.83 -3.72
N ILE A 199 -12.37 5.75 -3.29
CA ILE A 199 -12.01 5.19 -1.99
C ILE A 199 -11.75 6.36 -1.06
N THR A 200 -12.61 6.53 -0.05
CA THR A 200 -12.43 7.56 0.98
C THR A 200 -11.70 6.97 2.18
N VAL A 201 -10.68 7.70 2.63
CA VAL A 201 -9.84 7.39 3.80
C VAL A 201 -10.12 8.39 4.92
#